data_AF-A0A536GP32-F1
#
_entry.id   AF-A0A536GP32-F1
#
_cell.length_a   1.000
_cell.length_b   1.000
_cell.length_c   1.000
_cell.angle_alpha   90.00
_cell.angle_beta   90.00
_cell.angle_gamma   90.00
#
_symmetry.space_group_name_H-M   'P 1'
#
loop_
_entity.id
_entity.type
_entity.pdbx_description
1 polymer ?
#
loop_
_entity_poly.entity_id
_entity_poly.type
_entity_poly.pdbx_seq_one_letter_code
_entity_poly.pdbx_strand_id
1 'polypeptide(L)'
;MDRARQDLFRRRGRSLRERHPRPCRRDGDLSAPPEPTFEALLASLEQTIARLADGTAPLDELVAAHERARRLLADAGTRLETLKTRAEALSAQLRG
;
A
#
# COMPACT_ATOMS: atom_id res chain seq x y z
N MET A 1 -72.81 -10.07 -25.79
CA MET A 1 -71.43 -10.57 -25.65
C MET A 1 -71.16 -10.80 -24.16
N ASP A 2 -70.69 -12.01 -23.86
CA ASP A 2 -69.97 -12.52 -22.68
C ASP A 2 -70.56 -12.62 -21.26
N ARG A 3 -70.73 -13.88 -20.85
CA ARG A 3 -70.73 -14.43 -19.49
C ARG A 3 -69.36 -15.06 -19.23
N ALA A 4 -68.66 -14.72 -18.14
CA ALA A 4 -67.75 -15.61 -17.38
C ALA A 4 -67.23 -14.86 -16.14
N ARG A 5 -67.66 -15.20 -14.91
CA ARG A 5 -67.13 -16.30 -14.06
C ARG A 5 -65.66 -16.05 -13.66
N GLN A 6 -65.42 -15.61 -12.43
CA GLN A 6 -65.14 -16.41 -11.22
C GLN A 6 -63.63 -16.53 -10.96
N ASP A 7 -63.22 -15.98 -9.81
CA ASP A 7 -62.52 -16.65 -8.72
C ASP A 7 -61.39 -17.66 -8.98
N LEU A 8 -60.42 -17.62 -8.05
CA LEU A 8 -59.62 -18.74 -7.53
C LEU A 8 -58.18 -18.97 -8.03
N PHE A 9 -57.29 -18.82 -7.04
CA PHE A 9 -56.09 -19.61 -6.75
C PHE A 9 -54.71 -19.27 -7.35
N ARG A 10 -53.85 -18.77 -6.43
CA ARG A 10 -52.70 -19.53 -5.89
C ARG A 10 -51.51 -19.77 -6.85
N ARG A 11 -50.45 -18.97 -6.70
CA ARG A 11 -49.04 -19.45 -6.77
C ARG A 11 -48.08 -18.40 -6.21
N ARG A 12 -47.59 -18.63 -4.99
CA ARG A 12 -46.19 -19.00 -4.68
C ARG A 12 -45.16 -17.89 -4.93
N GLY A 13 -44.76 -17.22 -3.85
CA GLY A 13 -43.54 -16.43 -3.77
C GLY A 13 -43.19 -16.10 -2.31
N ARG A 14 -42.98 -17.11 -1.47
CA ARG A 14 -41.68 -17.40 -0.84
C ARG A 14 -41.05 -16.20 -0.11
N SER A 15 -41.29 -16.21 1.21
CA SER A 15 -40.39 -15.80 2.30
C SER A 15 -39.67 -14.45 2.17
N LEU A 16 -40.26 -13.43 2.79
CA LEU A 16 -39.52 -12.35 3.43
C LEU A 16 -38.66 -12.96 4.56
N ARG A 17 -37.47 -13.47 4.22
CA ARG A 17 -36.42 -13.66 5.21
C ARG A 17 -35.80 -12.30 5.43
N GLU A 18 -36.06 -11.78 6.61
CA GLU A 18 -35.33 -10.68 7.25
C GLU A 18 -33.85 -10.82 6.91
N ARG A 19 -33.36 -9.89 6.09
CA ARG A 19 -31.92 -9.74 5.89
C ARG A 19 -31.40 -9.10 7.15
N HIS A 20 -30.93 -9.93 8.09
CA HIS A 20 -30.07 -9.49 9.16
C HIS A 20 -28.93 -8.66 8.54
N PRO A 21 -28.76 -7.38 8.91
CA PRO A 21 -27.57 -6.65 8.52
C PRO A 21 -26.39 -7.36 9.17
N ARG A 22 -25.54 -8.00 8.35
CA ARG A 22 -24.27 -8.47 8.85
C ARG A 22 -23.47 -7.24 9.28
N PRO A 23 -22.93 -7.17 10.50
CA PRO A 23 -21.88 -6.21 10.77
C PRO A 23 -20.70 -6.63 9.90
N CYS A 24 -20.45 -5.86 8.84
CA CYS A 24 -19.16 -5.85 8.16
C CYS A 24 -18.13 -5.25 9.14
N ARG A 25 -17.75 -6.02 10.18
CA ARG A 25 -16.42 -5.87 10.77
C ARG A 25 -15.45 -6.56 9.83
N ARG A 26 -15.15 -5.88 8.74
CA ARG A 26 -13.81 -5.97 8.18
C ARG A 26 -12.99 -5.15 9.15
N ASP A 27 -12.52 -5.80 10.21
CA ASP A 27 -11.41 -5.30 11.00
C ASP A 27 -10.31 -5.10 9.95
N GLY A 28 -10.21 -3.86 9.48
CA GLY A 28 -9.12 -3.44 8.63
C GLY A 28 -7.90 -3.69 9.48
N ASP A 29 -7.13 -4.69 9.07
CA ASP A 29 -5.75 -4.85 9.48
C ASP A 29 -5.13 -3.45 9.45
N LEU A 30 -4.98 -2.84 10.62
CA LEU A 30 -4.09 -1.70 10.84
C LEU A 30 -2.66 -2.23 10.83
N SER A 31 -2.36 -3.09 9.84
CA SER A 31 -1.01 -3.50 9.53
C SER A 31 -0.27 -2.22 9.21
N ALA A 32 0.84 -2.04 9.93
CA ALA A 32 1.76 -0.92 9.82
C ALA A 32 1.90 -0.46 8.37
N PRO A 33 2.06 0.86 8.13
CA PRO A 33 2.27 1.36 6.77
C PRO A 33 3.37 0.51 6.13
N PRO A 34 3.17 0.03 4.88
CA PRO A 34 4.14 -0.81 4.22
C PRO A 34 5.49 -0.11 4.28
N GLU A 35 6.50 -0.80 4.81
CA GLU A 35 7.87 -0.30 4.82
C GLU A 35 8.19 0.25 3.42
N PRO A 36 8.66 1.51 3.31
CA PRO A 36 8.84 2.14 2.02
C PRO A 36 9.75 1.26 1.17
N THR A 37 9.35 0.95 -0.05
CA THR A 37 10.16 0.12 -0.96
C THR A 37 11.48 0.82 -1.28
N PHE A 38 12.46 0.07 -1.78
CA PHE A 38 13.73 0.67 -2.22
C PHE A 38 13.49 1.75 -3.29
N GLU A 39 12.59 1.49 -4.24
CA GLU A 39 12.18 2.45 -5.27
C GLU A 39 11.55 3.72 -4.68
N ALA A 40 10.67 3.59 -3.68
CA ALA A 40 10.07 4.75 -3.02
C ALA A 40 11.11 5.59 -2.26
N LEU A 41 12.10 4.92 -1.66
CA LEU A 41 13.22 5.56 -0.99
C LEU A 41 14.11 6.31 -1.98
N LEU A 42 14.43 5.69 -3.13
CA LEU A 42 15.19 6.30 -4.21
C LEU A 42 14.46 7.53 -4.80
N ALA A 43 13.17 7.41 -5.09
CA ALA A 43 12.36 8.53 -5.59
C ALA A 43 12.33 9.71 -4.59
N SER A 44 12.26 9.41 -3.29
CA SER A 44 12.32 10.44 -2.24
C SER A 44 13.68 11.15 -2.21
N LEU A 45 14.77 10.41 -2.44
CA LEU A 45 16.11 10.96 -2.52
C LEU A 45 16.27 11.85 -3.75
N GLU A 46 15.84 11.39 -4.92
CA GLU A 46 15.88 12.14 -6.17
C GLU A 46 15.12 13.46 -6.06
N GLN A 47 13.91 13.43 -5.48
CA GLN A 47 13.13 14.64 -5.26
C GLN A 47 13.85 15.63 -4.31
N THR A 48 14.50 15.11 -3.27
CA THR A 48 15.25 15.93 -2.33
C THR A 48 16.47 16.55 -2.99
N ILE A 49 17.19 15.80 -3.83
CA ILE A 49 18.33 16.30 -4.63
C ILE A 49 17.87 17.36 -5.63
N ALA A 50 16.73 17.16 -6.30
CA ALA A 50 16.19 18.14 -7.23
C ALA A 50 15.90 19.49 -6.54
N ARG A 51 15.35 19.46 -5.32
CA ARG A 51 15.11 20.67 -4.52
C ARG A 51 16.40 21.37 -4.08
N LEU A 52 17.43 20.60 -3.75
CA LEU A 52 18.75 21.14 -3.43
C LEU A 52 19.42 21.77 -4.65
N ALA A 53 19.29 21.13 -5.82
CA ALA A 53 19.86 21.59 -7.08
C ALA A 53 19.16 22.85 -7.62
N ASP A 54 17.87 23.00 -7.37
CA ASP A 54 17.10 24.19 -7.72
C ASP A 54 17.65 25.46 -7.03
N GLY A 55 18.10 25.34 -5.78
CA GLY A 55 18.86 26.39 -5.08
C GLY A 55 18.09 27.68 -4.81
N THR A 56 16.79 27.75 -5.13
CA THR A 56 15.95 28.94 -4.89
C THR A 56 15.35 28.99 -3.49
N ALA A 57 15.40 27.86 -2.76
CA ALA A 57 14.89 27.77 -1.40
C ALA A 57 15.80 28.51 -0.40
N PRO A 58 15.23 29.03 0.71
CA PRO A 58 16.01 29.64 1.78
C PRO A 58 16.97 28.64 2.42
N LEU A 59 18.07 29.14 3.00
CA LEU A 59 19.17 28.33 3.53
C LEU A 59 18.68 27.25 4.52
N ASP A 60 17.79 27.59 5.45
CA ASP A 60 17.28 26.63 6.44
C ASP A 60 16.54 25.46 5.78
N GLU A 61 15.80 25.72 4.69
CA GLU A 61 15.11 24.68 3.93
C GLU A 61 16.08 23.80 3.15
N LEU A 62 17.16 24.39 2.60
CA LEU A 62 18.23 23.64 1.94
C LEU A 62 18.98 22.76 2.93
N VAL A 63 19.29 23.26 4.13
CA VAL A 63 19.93 22.47 5.19
C VAL A 63 19.02 21.31 5.61
N ALA A 64 17.72 21.56 5.83
CA ALA A 64 16.76 20.52 6.17
C ALA A 64 16.62 19.45 5.06
N ALA A 65 16.62 19.87 3.78
CA ALA A 65 16.61 18.96 2.65
C ALA A 65 17.90 18.13 2.59
N HIS A 66 19.06 18.73 2.84
CA HIS A 66 20.33 18.02 2.88
C HIS A 66 20.38 16.97 3.99
N GLU A 67 19.93 17.29 5.20
CA GLU A 67 19.84 16.33 6.30
C GLU A 67 18.91 15.16 5.97
N ARG A 68 17.77 15.43 5.32
CA ARG A 68 16.86 14.39 4.84
C ARG A 68 17.53 13.48 3.82
N ALA A 69 18.25 14.05 2.84
CA ALA A 69 18.97 13.27 1.84
C ALA A 69 20.02 12.36 2.49
N ARG A 70 20.75 12.83 3.51
CA ARG A 70 21.72 12.03 4.26
C ARG A 70 21.08 10.82 4.95
N ARG A 71 19.91 11.00 5.55
CA ARG A 71 19.17 9.89 6.20
C ARG A 71 18.73 8.85 5.17
N LEU A 72 18.14 9.30 4.06
CA LEU A 72 17.73 8.42 2.96
C LEU A 72 18.92 7.62 2.40
N LEU A 73 20.08 8.27 2.22
CA LEU A 73 21.30 7.59 1.76
C LEU A 73 21.78 6.50 2.73
N ALA A 74 21.75 6.78 4.04
CA ALA A 74 22.12 5.79 5.06
C ALA A 74 21.17 4.58 5.05
N ASP A 75 19.87 4.82 4.90
CA ASP A 75 18.86 3.76 4.84
C ASP A 75 19.01 2.91 3.58
N ALA A 76 19.24 3.55 2.43
CA ALA A 76 19.53 2.87 1.16
C ALA A 76 20.79 2.00 1.28
N GLY A 77 21.87 2.55 1.83
CA GLY A 77 23.13 1.83 2.04
C GLY A 77 22.96 0.59 2.91
N THR A 78 22.23 0.71 4.02
CA THR A 78 21.96 -0.42 4.94
C THR A 78 21.20 -1.54 4.24
N ARG A 79 20.20 -1.19 3.43
CA ARG A 79 19.39 -2.17 2.66
C ARG A 79 20.23 -2.88 1.59
N LEU A 80 21.10 -2.15 0.90
CA LEU A 80 22.00 -2.72 -0.11
C LEU A 80 23.04 -3.64 0.51
N GLU A 81 23.67 -3.25 1.62
CA GLU A 81 24.61 -4.11 2.33
C GLU A 81 23.93 -5.40 2.82
N THR A 82 22.70 -5.30 3.34
CA THR A 82 21.91 -6.47 3.72
C THR A 82 21.68 -7.42 2.53
N LEU A 83 21.33 -6.87 1.37
CA LEU A 83 21.12 -7.65 0.15
C LEU A 83 22.43 -8.31 -0.32
N LYS A 84 23.54 -7.56 -0.27
CA LYS A 84 24.87 -8.04 -0.62
C LYS A 84 25.30 -9.21 0.27
N THR A 85 25.19 -9.09 1.59
CA THR A 85 25.52 -10.18 2.53
C THR A 85 24.68 -11.43 2.24
N ARG A 86 23.39 -11.27 1.93
CA ARG A 86 22.53 -12.41 1.53
C ARG A 86 22.99 -13.07 0.23
N ALA A 87 23.36 -12.26 -0.77
CA ALA A 87 23.86 -12.76 -2.04
C ALA A 87 25.21 -13.49 -1.89
N GLU A 88 26.10 -12.98 -1.04
CA GLU A 88 27.37 -13.63 -0.71
C GLU A 88 27.16 -14.97 0.01
N ALA A 89 26.26 -15.02 0.99
CA ALA A 89 25.90 -16.25 1.69
C ALA A 89 25.31 -17.31 0.73
N LEU A 90 24.40 -16.89 -0.16
CA LEU A 90 23.85 -17.78 -1.19
C LEU A 90 24.94 -18.27 -2.16
N SER A 91 25.84 -17.38 -2.57
CA SER A 91 26.95 -17.74 -3.46
C SER A 91 27.92 -18.74 -2.81
N ALA A 92 28.16 -18.61 -1.50
CA ALA A 92 28.97 -19.55 -0.74
C ALA A 92 28.28 -20.92 -0.63
N GLN A 93 26.97 -20.95 -0.37
CA GLN A 93 26.18 -22.19 -0.32
C GLN A 93 26.19 -22.95 -1.66
N LEU A 94 26.19 -22.23 -2.79
CA LEU A 94 26.20 -22.85 -4.12
C LEU A 94 27.60 -23.33 -4.57
N ARG A 95 28.67 -22.90 -3.91
CA ARG A 95 30.05 -23.31 -4.21
C ARG A 95 30.58 -24.42 -3.30
N GLY A 96 29.94 -24.65 -2.16
CA GLY A 96 30.24 -25.76 -1.24
C GLY A 96 29.52 -27.03 -1.64
#